data_AF-A0A8H6FYB3-F1
#
_entry.id   AF-A0A8H6FYB3-F1
#
_cell.length_a   1.000
_cell.length_b   1.000
_cell.length_c   1.000
_cell.angle_alpha   90.00
_cell.angle_beta   90.00
_cell.angle_gamma   90.00
#
_symmetry.space_group_name_H-M   'P 1'
#
loop_
_entity.id
_entity.type
_entity.pdbx_description
1 polymer ?
#
loop_
_entity_poly.entity_id
_entity_poly.type
_entity_poly.pdbx_seq_one_letter_code
_entity_poly.pdbx_strand_id
1 'polypeptide(L)'
;MTPSSTHSSKSSKQEVPSTSENGNPTRAPRDECKGYIFILITMLLLLVAFIENMQIQDNWLSSARHQQQVAKVQRWQQEVPEMQQTQQDWRSHMENNYDELQECKSKLEEADSRLEKTTLSSSSVTSLTGATNMIPLETLRLAFQETVKWRSCASGEVESVEVQGSDGSRMIWSCNRSKH
;
A
#
# COMPACT_ATOMS: atom_id res chain seq x y z
N MET A 1 -9.87 12.56 -26.81
CA MET A 1 -9.21 13.35 -27.86
C MET A 1 -8.44 12.38 -28.73
N THR A 2 -8.94 12.14 -29.94
CA THR A 2 -8.47 11.15 -30.91
C THR A 2 -8.08 11.92 -32.17
N PRO A 3 -6.84 11.81 -32.69
CA PRO A 3 -6.55 12.39 -33.99
C PRO A 3 -6.90 11.37 -35.07
N SER A 4 -7.92 11.72 -35.86
CA SER A 4 -8.24 11.16 -37.16
C SER A 4 -7.59 12.00 -38.26
N SER A 5 -7.40 11.38 -39.44
CA SER A 5 -7.12 12.02 -40.75
C SER A 5 -5.66 12.48 -40.93
N THR A 6 -4.98 12.25 -42.05
CA THR A 6 -5.44 12.65 -43.39
C THR A 6 -4.68 11.90 -44.49
N HIS A 7 -5.42 11.18 -45.34
CA HIS A 7 -4.95 10.77 -46.67
C HIS A 7 -4.96 12.01 -47.59
N SER A 8 -3.78 12.56 -47.89
CA SER A 8 -3.64 13.56 -48.94
C SER A 8 -3.45 12.89 -50.30
N SER A 9 -4.56 12.70 -50.99
CA SER A 9 -4.60 12.47 -52.44
C SER A 9 -4.07 13.72 -53.15
N LYS A 10 -2.90 13.63 -53.75
CA LYS A 10 -2.44 14.60 -54.76
C LYS A 10 -2.29 13.87 -56.09
N SER A 11 -3.36 13.94 -56.87
CA SER A 11 -3.39 13.57 -58.28
C SER A 11 -2.63 14.64 -59.05
N SER A 12 -1.38 14.35 -59.40
CA SER A 12 -0.62 15.13 -60.38
C SER A 12 -0.50 14.30 -61.65
N LYS A 13 -1.21 14.72 -62.69
CA LYS A 13 -0.95 14.34 -64.07
C LYS A 13 0.52 14.62 -64.37
N GLN A 14 1.31 13.57 -64.51
CA GLN A 14 2.65 13.65 -65.05
C GLN A 14 2.51 13.36 -66.55
N GLU A 15 2.73 14.40 -67.36
CA GLU A 15 2.88 14.27 -68.81
C GLU A 15 4.03 13.32 -69.09
N VAL A 16 3.76 12.31 -69.91
CA VAL A 16 4.73 11.34 -70.39
C VAL A 16 5.49 12.00 -71.53
N PRO A 17 6.80 12.27 -71.43
CA PRO A 17 7.61 12.58 -72.60
C PRO A 17 7.81 11.28 -73.38
N SER A 18 7.28 11.25 -74.61
CA SER A 18 7.52 10.20 -75.58
C SER A 18 8.92 10.35 -76.18
N THR A 19 9.94 9.87 -75.48
CA THR A 19 11.24 9.57 -76.08
C THR A 19 11.29 8.09 -76.43
N SER A 20 10.95 7.81 -77.69
CA SER A 20 11.17 6.53 -78.35
C SER A 20 12.68 6.37 -78.64
N GLU A 21 13.48 6.15 -77.60
CA GLU A 21 14.81 5.57 -77.78
C GLU A 21 14.64 4.07 -78.01
N ASN A 22 14.96 3.63 -79.22
CA ASN A 22 15.25 2.23 -79.51
C ASN A 22 16.46 1.81 -78.67
N GLY A 23 16.20 1.39 -77.43
CA GLY A 23 17.17 0.76 -76.56
C GLY A 23 17.54 -0.60 -77.14
N ASN A 24 18.65 -0.63 -77.89
CA ASN A 24 19.41 -1.86 -78.03
C ASN A 24 19.63 -2.43 -76.62
N PRO A 25 19.47 -3.75 -76.39
CA PRO A 25 19.77 -4.34 -75.11
C PRO A 25 21.26 -4.15 -74.84
N THR A 26 21.60 -3.09 -74.11
CA THR A 26 22.92 -2.88 -73.54
C THR A 26 23.13 -4.08 -72.63
N ARG A 27 23.87 -5.07 -73.12
CA ARG A 27 24.36 -6.18 -72.30
C ARG A 27 25.17 -5.52 -71.18
N ALA A 28 24.57 -5.44 -69.99
CA ALA A 28 25.29 -5.12 -68.78
C ALA A 28 26.55 -6.02 -68.76
N PRO A 29 27.75 -5.44 -68.67
CA PRO A 29 28.98 -6.21 -68.75
C PRO A 29 28.93 -7.30 -67.69
N ARG A 30 29.24 -8.54 -68.08
CA ARG A 30 29.11 -9.75 -67.23
C ARG A 30 29.84 -9.63 -65.87
N ASP A 31 30.76 -8.69 -65.75
CA ASP A 31 31.50 -8.43 -64.51
C ASP A 31 30.70 -7.61 -63.48
N GLU A 32 29.72 -6.81 -63.89
CA GLU A 32 28.81 -6.12 -62.97
C GLU A 32 27.91 -7.11 -62.22
N CYS A 33 27.41 -8.15 -62.90
CA CYS A 33 26.59 -9.19 -62.28
C CYS A 33 27.33 -9.94 -61.14
N LYS A 34 28.64 -10.15 -61.28
CA LYS A 34 29.44 -10.79 -60.22
C LYS A 34 29.55 -9.90 -58.97
N GLY A 35 29.71 -8.58 -59.17
CA GLY A 35 29.73 -7.61 -58.08
C GLY A 35 28.41 -7.54 -57.33
N TYR A 36 27.29 -7.51 -58.05
CA TYR A 36 25.95 -7.51 -57.43
C TYR A 36 25.68 -8.77 -56.61
N ILE A 37 26.07 -9.96 -57.10
CA ILE A 37 25.91 -11.21 -56.36
C ILE A 37 26.73 -11.17 -55.06
N PHE A 38 27.97 -10.67 -55.11
CA PHE A 38 28.79 -10.55 -53.90
C PHE A 38 28.15 -9.61 -52.88
N ILE A 39 27.70 -8.43 -53.30
CA ILE A 39 27.01 -7.47 -52.42
C ILE A 39 25.74 -8.08 -51.81
N LEU A 40 24.95 -8.80 -52.60
CA LEU A 40 23.73 -9.48 -52.12
C LEU A 40 24.04 -10.53 -51.06
N ILE A 41 25.07 -11.35 -51.29
CA ILE A 41 25.53 -12.35 -50.31
C ILE A 41 26.03 -11.65 -49.04
N THR A 42 26.84 -10.60 -49.16
CA THR A 42 27.33 -9.86 -47.99
C THR A 42 26.20 -9.20 -47.21
N MET A 43 25.21 -8.58 -47.86
CA MET A 43 24.04 -8.00 -47.19
C MET A 43 23.18 -9.06 -46.50
N LEU A 44 23.00 -10.23 -47.12
CA LEU A 44 22.31 -11.36 -46.50
C LEU A 44 23.06 -11.87 -45.26
N LEU A 45 24.39 -12.00 -45.33
CA LEU A 45 25.21 -12.41 -44.18
C LEU A 45 25.13 -11.38 -43.04
N LEU A 46 25.21 -10.09 -43.37
CA LEU A 46 25.06 -9.01 -42.39
C LEU A 46 23.67 -9.01 -41.74
N LEU A 47 22.62 -9.29 -42.52
CA LEU A 47 21.26 -9.36 -42.01
C LEU A 47 21.07 -10.54 -41.04
N VAL A 48 21.59 -11.72 -41.36
CA VAL A 48 21.53 -12.89 -40.47
C VAL A 48 22.27 -12.62 -39.17
N ALA A 49 23.50 -12.08 -39.25
CA ALA A 49 24.28 -11.72 -38.06
C ALA A 49 23.57 -10.66 -37.19
N PHE A 50 22.89 -9.69 -37.81
CA PHE A 50 22.09 -8.70 -37.09
C PHE A 50 20.90 -9.34 -36.35
N ILE A 51 20.17 -10.24 -37.00
CA ILE A 51 19.03 -10.95 -36.39
C ILE A 51 19.49 -11.81 -35.20
N GLU A 52 20.59 -12.56 -35.34
CA GLU A 52 21.15 -13.38 -34.25
C GLU A 52 21.54 -12.51 -33.05
N ASN A 53 22.16 -11.35 -33.29
CA ASN A 53 22.53 -10.42 -32.23
C ASN A 53 21.30 -9.83 -31.51
N MET A 54 20.23 -9.48 -32.24
CA MET A 54 18.98 -9.01 -31.64
C MET A 54 18.30 -10.10 -30.78
N GLN A 55 18.28 -11.35 -31.23
CA GLN A 55 17.71 -12.46 -30.45
C GLN A 55 18.45 -12.70 -29.14
N ILE A 56 19.79 -12.59 -29.13
CA ILE A 56 20.60 -12.72 -27.91
C ILE A 56 20.26 -11.61 -26.92
N GLN A 57 20.08 -10.37 -27.40
CA GLN A 57 19.76 -9.22 -26.56
C GLN A 57 18.37 -9.34 -25.91
N ASP A 58 17.36 -9.78 -26.65
CA ASP A 58 16.00 -10.00 -26.12
C ASP A 58 15.96 -11.12 -25.07
N ASN A 59 16.69 -12.22 -25.31
CA ASN A 59 16.80 -13.32 -24.35
C ASN A 59 17.48 -12.89 -23.04
N TRP A 60 18.51 -12.05 -23.13
CA TRP A 60 19.16 -11.45 -21.95
C TRP A 60 18.20 -10.53 -21.18
N LEU A 61 17.47 -9.66 -21.88
CA LEU A 61 16.54 -8.72 -21.24
C LEU A 61 15.37 -9.45 -20.56
N SER A 62 14.85 -10.50 -21.19
CA SER A 62 13.79 -11.36 -20.64
C SER A 62 14.28 -12.08 -19.38
N SER A 63 15.49 -12.65 -19.43
CA SER A 63 16.11 -13.34 -18.29
C SER A 63 16.36 -12.42 -17.10
N ALA A 64 16.82 -11.18 -17.35
CA ALA A 64 17.05 -10.18 -16.30
C ALA A 64 15.74 -9.79 -15.58
N ARG A 65 14.64 -9.59 -16.32
CA ARG A 65 13.32 -9.33 -15.73
C ARG A 65 12.82 -10.52 -14.92
N HIS A 66 13.01 -11.73 -15.42
CA HIS A 66 12.62 -12.95 -14.72
C HIS A 66 13.38 -13.11 -13.40
N GLN A 67 14.69 -12.90 -13.39
CA GLN A 67 15.50 -12.94 -12.16
C GLN A 67 15.03 -11.91 -11.13
N GLN A 68 14.70 -10.68 -11.55
CA GLN A 68 14.14 -9.68 -10.63
C GLN A 68 12.79 -10.11 -10.04
N GLN A 69 11.92 -10.74 -10.84
CA GLN A 69 10.64 -11.25 -10.34
C GLN A 69 10.84 -12.41 -9.35
N VAL A 70 11.73 -13.35 -9.65
CA VAL A 70 12.05 -14.48 -8.74
C VAL A 70 12.63 -13.95 -7.42
N ALA A 71 13.54 -12.98 -7.45
CA ALA A 71 14.10 -12.39 -6.24
C ALA A 71 13.03 -11.70 -5.38
N LYS A 72 12.05 -11.01 -6.00
CA LYS A 72 10.91 -10.42 -5.27
C LYS A 72 10.04 -11.49 -4.63
N VAL A 73 9.73 -12.57 -5.35
CA VAL A 73 8.93 -13.69 -4.81
C VAL A 73 9.65 -14.37 -3.66
N GLN A 74 10.97 -14.57 -3.75
CA GLN A 74 11.76 -15.14 -2.65
C GLN A 74 11.75 -14.25 -1.41
N ARG A 75 11.88 -12.93 -1.57
CA ARG A 75 11.75 -11.99 -0.43
C ARG A 75 10.36 -12.11 0.22
N TRP A 76 9.28 -12.12 -0.56
CA TRP A 76 7.94 -12.30 -0.01
C TRP A 76 7.74 -13.67 0.66
N GLN A 77 8.34 -14.74 0.12
CA GLN A 77 8.31 -16.05 0.76
C GLN A 77 8.98 -16.05 2.15
N GLN A 78 9.96 -15.17 2.38
CA GLN A 78 10.60 -14.99 3.69
C GLN A 78 9.78 -14.08 4.63
N GLU A 79 9.19 -13.01 4.11
CA GLU A 79 8.44 -12.03 4.91
C GLU A 79 7.05 -12.53 5.36
N VAL A 80 6.36 -13.36 4.56
CA VAL A 80 5.00 -13.83 4.87
C VAL A 80 4.93 -14.65 6.17
N PRO A 81 5.82 -15.62 6.44
CA PRO A 81 5.82 -16.36 7.71
C PRO A 81 6.05 -15.45 8.92
N GLU A 82 6.94 -14.46 8.83
CA GLU A 82 7.20 -13.51 9.93
C GLU A 82 5.96 -12.66 10.24
N MET A 83 5.26 -12.21 9.19
CA MET A 83 4.01 -11.46 9.33
C MET A 83 2.89 -12.32 9.91
N GLN A 84 2.80 -13.60 9.53
CA GLN A 84 1.85 -14.55 10.11
C GLN A 84 2.13 -14.80 11.60
N GLN A 85 3.40 -14.94 11.99
CA GLN A 85 3.78 -15.08 13.39
C GLN A 85 3.37 -13.83 14.19
N THR A 86 3.71 -12.65 13.68
CA THR A 86 3.34 -11.37 14.30
C THR A 86 1.83 -11.24 14.49
N GLN A 87 1.04 -11.69 13.51
CA GLN A 87 -0.42 -11.70 13.60
C GLN A 87 -0.94 -12.67 14.67
N GLN A 88 -0.32 -13.83 14.82
CA GLN A 88 -0.67 -14.80 15.86
C GLN A 88 -0.34 -14.27 17.26
N ASP A 89 0.83 -13.65 17.43
CA ASP A 89 1.25 -13.04 18.70
C ASP A 89 0.29 -11.92 19.10
N TRP A 90 -0.09 -11.06 18.15
CA TRP A 90 -1.08 -10.01 18.37
C TRP A 90 -2.44 -10.57 18.78
N ARG A 91 -2.89 -11.66 18.16
CA ARG A 91 -4.15 -12.32 18.53
C ARG A 91 -4.09 -12.85 19.95
N SER A 92 -3.03 -13.56 20.32
CA SER A 92 -2.84 -14.09 21.68
C SER A 92 -2.81 -12.97 22.72
N HIS A 93 -2.14 -11.86 22.42
CA HIS A 93 -2.11 -10.72 23.34
C HIS A 93 -3.51 -10.09 23.53
N MET A 94 -4.29 -9.96 22.45
CA MET A 94 -5.66 -9.45 22.54
C MET A 94 -6.60 -10.37 23.30
N GLU A 95 -6.41 -11.69 23.18
CA GLU A 95 -7.16 -12.70 23.94
C GLU A 95 -6.85 -12.59 25.45
N ASN A 96 -5.58 -12.49 25.83
CA ASN A 96 -5.20 -12.27 27.23
C ASN A 96 -5.78 -10.96 27.80
N ASN A 97 -5.71 -9.87 27.04
CA ASN A 97 -6.30 -8.59 27.47
C ASN A 97 -7.82 -8.67 27.61
N TYR A 98 -8.49 -9.48 26.79
CA TYR A 98 -9.93 -9.70 26.90
C TYR A 98 -10.27 -10.46 28.19
N ASP A 99 -9.51 -11.50 28.52
CA ASP A 99 -9.70 -12.26 29.75
C ASP A 99 -9.45 -11.41 31.01
N GLU A 100 -8.39 -10.60 31.01
CA GLU A 100 -8.12 -9.64 32.09
C GLU A 100 -9.27 -8.63 32.26
N LEU A 101 -9.85 -8.17 31.15
CA LEU A 101 -10.98 -7.25 31.17
C LEU A 101 -12.26 -7.90 31.70
N GLN A 102 -12.50 -9.18 31.39
CA GLN A 102 -13.61 -9.95 31.98
C GLN A 102 -13.42 -10.16 33.49
N GLU A 103 -12.20 -10.47 33.94
CA GLU A 103 -11.90 -10.59 35.36
C GLU A 103 -12.12 -9.27 36.10
N CYS A 104 -11.63 -8.16 35.52
CA CYS A 104 -11.84 -6.83 36.07
C CYS A 104 -13.32 -6.47 36.17
N LYS A 105 -14.11 -6.79 35.13
CA LYS A 105 -15.56 -6.60 35.13
C LYS A 105 -16.24 -7.40 36.25
N SER A 106 -15.88 -8.68 36.41
CA SER A 106 -16.42 -9.54 37.46
C SER A 106 -16.14 -8.98 38.87
N LYS A 107 -14.90 -8.52 39.10
CA LYS A 107 -14.51 -7.89 40.38
C LYS A 107 -15.28 -6.58 40.64
N LEU A 108 -15.56 -5.81 39.60
CA LEU A 108 -16.35 -4.58 39.71
C LEU A 108 -17.81 -4.89 40.10
N GLU A 109 -18.43 -5.85 39.44
CA GLU A 109 -19.79 -6.31 39.76
C GLU A 109 -19.89 -6.87 41.18
N GLU A 110 -18.86 -7.58 41.66
CA GLU A 110 -18.79 -8.05 43.05
C GLU A 110 -18.69 -6.89 44.04
N ALA A 111 -17.86 -5.88 43.75
CA ALA A 111 -17.71 -4.69 44.58
C ALA A 111 -19.03 -3.90 44.66
N ASP A 112 -19.73 -3.72 43.54
CA ASP A 112 -21.04 -3.07 43.49
C ASP A 112 -22.08 -3.83 44.33
N SER A 113 -22.13 -5.16 44.22
CA SER A 113 -23.03 -5.98 45.05
C SER A 113 -22.75 -5.85 46.55
N ARG A 114 -21.47 -5.77 46.95
CA ARG A 114 -21.08 -5.53 48.35
C ARG A 114 -21.50 -4.14 48.83
N LEU A 115 -21.37 -3.12 47.97
CA LEU A 115 -21.78 -1.75 48.28
C LEU A 115 -23.30 -1.64 48.48
N GLU A 116 -24.10 -2.25 47.60
CA GLU A 116 -25.57 -2.29 47.74
C GLU A 116 -26.00 -2.95 49.05
N LYS A 117 -25.37 -4.09 49.40
CA LYS A 117 -25.64 -4.79 50.68
C LYS A 117 -25.24 -3.97 51.90
N THR A 118 -24.13 -3.23 51.83
CA THR A 118 -23.69 -2.34 52.92
C THR A 118 -24.66 -1.17 53.10
N THR A 119 -25.23 -0.67 52.01
CA THR A 119 -26.19 0.46 52.02
C THR A 119 -27.55 0.05 52.60
N LEU A 120 -28.04 -1.16 52.30
CA LEU A 120 -29.33 -1.67 52.79
C LEU A 120 -29.31 -2.12 54.27
N SER A 121 -28.14 -2.33 54.85
CA SER A 121 -28.00 -2.81 56.25
C SER A 121 -27.95 -1.69 57.29
N SER A 122 -27.91 -0.40 56.87
CA SER A 122 -27.70 0.75 57.75
C SER A 122 -28.95 1.64 57.86
N SER A 123 -30.03 1.10 58.41
CA SER A 123 -31.23 1.89 58.77
C SER A 123 -31.11 2.61 60.12
N SER A 124 -29.96 2.54 60.79
CA SER A 124 -29.75 3.17 62.11
C SER A 124 -28.27 3.52 62.36
N VAL A 125 -27.68 4.50 61.65
CA VAL A 125 -26.41 5.10 62.12
C VAL A 125 -26.39 6.61 61.88
N THR A 126 -26.40 7.31 63.00
CA THR A 126 -26.14 8.71 63.26
C THR A 126 -24.79 9.15 62.68
N SER A 127 -24.79 10.32 62.02
CA SER A 127 -23.64 11.21 61.75
C SER A 127 -22.26 10.70 62.20
N LEU A 128 -21.53 10.01 61.32
CA LEU A 128 -20.09 9.82 61.44
C LEU A 128 -19.39 10.39 60.20
N THR A 129 -18.96 11.63 60.33
CA THR A 129 -17.97 12.29 59.49
C THR A 129 -16.65 11.53 59.61
N GLY A 130 -16.43 10.57 58.71
CA GLY A 130 -15.17 9.87 58.52
C GLY A 130 -15.08 9.47 57.07
N ALA A 131 -14.27 10.20 56.31
CA ALA A 131 -14.06 10.03 54.87
C ALA A 131 -13.76 8.57 54.51
N THR A 132 -14.80 7.84 54.12
CA THR A 132 -14.65 6.56 53.44
C THR A 132 -14.40 6.93 51.99
N ASN A 133 -13.16 6.71 51.54
CA ASN A 133 -12.69 6.93 50.17
C ASN A 133 -13.40 5.97 49.20
N MET A 134 -14.73 6.09 49.07
CA MET A 134 -15.45 5.54 47.94
C MET A 134 -15.30 6.57 46.83
N ILE A 135 -14.49 6.24 45.82
CA ILE A 135 -14.42 7.02 44.59
C ILE A 135 -15.85 7.02 44.04
N PRO A 136 -16.52 8.18 43.94
CA PRO A 136 -17.89 8.24 43.46
C PRO A 136 -17.98 7.59 42.07
N LEU A 137 -19.07 6.87 41.81
CA LEU A 137 -19.31 6.22 40.51
C LEU A 137 -19.22 7.23 39.35
N GLU A 138 -19.61 8.48 39.60
CA GLU A 138 -19.44 9.63 38.70
C GLU A 138 -17.97 9.85 38.31
N THR A 139 -17.05 9.75 39.28
CA THR A 139 -15.60 9.88 39.10
C THR A 139 -15.01 8.71 38.30
N LEU A 140 -15.50 7.49 38.52
CA LEU A 140 -15.12 6.32 37.70
C LEU A 140 -15.63 6.45 36.25
N ARG A 141 -16.85 6.96 36.05
CA ARG A 141 -17.43 7.21 34.72
C ARG A 141 -16.65 8.28 33.96
N LEU A 142 -16.26 9.37 34.64
CA LEU A 142 -15.42 10.43 34.09
C LEU A 142 -14.03 9.88 33.70
N ALA A 143 -13.40 9.10 34.57
CA ALA A 143 -12.10 8.47 34.28
C ALA A 143 -12.17 7.52 33.08
N PHE A 144 -13.26 6.74 32.94
CA PHE A 144 -13.46 5.87 31.80
C PHE A 144 -13.68 6.66 30.50
N GLN A 145 -14.50 7.71 30.52
CA GLN A 145 -14.71 8.57 29.34
C GLN A 145 -13.42 9.26 28.90
N GLU A 146 -12.60 9.69 29.85
CA GLU A 146 -11.27 10.23 29.54
C GLU A 146 -10.38 9.16 28.93
N THR A 147 -10.34 7.95 29.49
CA THR A 147 -9.54 6.84 28.95
C THR A 147 -9.91 6.47 27.51
N VAL A 148 -11.19 6.58 27.15
CA VAL A 148 -11.66 6.37 25.77
C VAL A 148 -11.19 7.51 24.86
N LYS A 149 -11.33 8.78 25.28
CA LYS A 149 -10.82 9.94 24.51
C LYS A 149 -9.30 9.84 24.28
N TRP A 150 -8.56 9.34 25.25
CA TRP A 150 -7.13 9.06 25.16
C TRP A 150 -6.78 8.02 24.09
N ARG A 151 -7.56 6.94 23.98
CA ARG A 151 -7.35 5.94 22.93
C ARG A 151 -7.68 6.47 21.53
N SER A 152 -8.73 7.29 21.41
CA SER A 152 -9.11 7.93 20.14
C SER A 152 -8.09 8.98 19.65
N CYS A 153 -7.37 9.60 20.59
CA CYS A 153 -6.21 10.44 20.31
C CYS A 153 -5.02 9.62 19.76
N ALA A 154 -4.76 8.43 20.31
CA ALA A 154 -3.68 7.54 19.84
C ALA A 154 -3.97 6.92 18.45
N SER A 155 -5.24 6.58 18.17
CA SER A 155 -5.68 6.08 16.86
C SER A 155 -5.61 7.16 15.76
N GLY A 156 -5.60 8.44 16.14
CA GLY A 156 -5.62 9.58 15.23
C GLY A 156 -7.01 9.98 14.75
N GLU A 157 -8.05 9.49 15.43
CA GLU A 157 -9.44 9.85 15.15
C GLU A 157 -9.81 11.23 15.72
N VAL A 158 -9.03 11.74 16.68
CA VAL A 158 -9.28 13.03 17.35
C VAL A 158 -7.97 13.80 17.52
N GLU A 159 -7.94 15.07 17.08
CA GLU A 159 -6.74 15.93 17.13
C GLU A 159 -6.49 16.58 18.50
N SER A 160 -7.51 16.64 19.36
CA SER A 160 -7.38 17.18 20.71
C SER A 160 -8.41 16.60 21.67
N VAL A 161 -8.01 16.38 22.91
CA VAL A 161 -8.86 15.93 24.01
C VAL A 161 -9.12 17.10 24.95
N GLU A 162 -10.39 17.40 25.20
CA GLU A 162 -10.79 18.36 26.21
C GLU A 162 -11.29 17.66 27.48
N VAL A 163 -10.67 18.04 28.60
CA VAL A 163 -11.00 17.63 29.96
C VAL A 163 -11.53 18.85 30.71
N GLN A 164 -12.68 18.69 31.36
CA GLN A 164 -13.28 19.74 32.19
C GLN A 164 -13.20 19.32 33.65
N GLY A 165 -12.47 20.10 34.46
CA GLY A 165 -12.40 19.92 35.89
C GLY A 165 -13.75 20.20 36.56
N SER A 166 -13.95 19.63 37.75
CA SER A 166 -15.18 19.81 38.55
C SER A 166 -15.39 21.26 39.02
N ASP A 167 -14.32 22.07 39.01
CA ASP A 167 -14.32 23.51 39.31
C ASP A 167 -14.69 24.37 38.08
N GLY A 168 -14.99 23.74 36.94
CA GLY A 168 -15.29 24.43 35.68
C GLY A 168 -14.06 24.84 34.87
N SER A 169 -12.85 24.54 35.36
CA SER A 169 -11.61 24.73 34.59
C SER A 169 -11.59 23.78 33.39
N ARG A 170 -10.99 24.22 32.28
CA ARG A 170 -10.90 23.43 31.04
C ARG A 170 -9.44 23.24 30.68
N MET A 171 -9.04 22.00 30.43
CA MET A 171 -7.71 21.64 29.96
C MET A 171 -7.86 20.94 28.61
N ILE A 172 -7.23 21.53 27.58
CA ILE A 172 -7.24 21.00 26.22
C ILE A 172 -5.84 20.47 25.90
N TRP A 173 -5.74 19.18 25.62
CA TRP A 173 -4.50 18.55 25.17
C TRP A 173 -4.60 18.22 23.69
N SER A 174 -3.78 18.90 22.90
CA SER A 174 -3.63 18.63 21.46
C SER A 174 -2.76 17.41 21.23
N CYS A 175 -3.29 16.43 20.50
CA CYS A 175 -2.64 15.19 20.13
C CYS A 175 -1.74 15.40 18.92
N ASN A 176 -0.59 16.04 19.13
CA ASN A 176 0.38 16.21 18.06
C ASN A 176 1.14 14.90 17.85
N ARG A 177 0.86 14.20 16.74
CA ARG A 177 1.75 13.14 16.25
C ARG A 177 3.06 13.80 15.80
N SER A 178 4.03 13.92 16.71
CA SER A 178 5.42 13.99 16.26
C SER A 178 5.72 12.64 15.62
N LYS A 179 5.82 12.61 14.29
CA LYS A 179 6.21 11.42 13.53
C LYS A 179 7.56 10.92 14.06
N HIS A 180 7.53 9.97 14.98
CA HIS A 180 8.67 9.20 15.43
C HIS A 180 8.21 7.77 15.68
#